data_AF-A0A2K3K4G8-F1
#
_entry.id   AF-A0A2K3K4G8-F1
#
_cell.length_a   1.000
_cell.length_b   1.000
_cell.length_c   1.000
_cell.angle_alpha   90.00
_cell.angle_beta   90.00
_cell.angle_gamma   90.00
#
_symmetry.space_group_name_H-M   'P 1'
#
loop_
_entity.id
_entity.type
_entity.pdbx_description
1 polymer ?
#
loop_
_entity_poly.entity_id
_entity_poly.type
_entity_poly.pdbx_seq_one_letter_code
_entity_poly.pdbx_strand_id
1 'polypeptide(L)'
;MPGADYQLTKLLGLRPYVKRYMMYQQGCFAGGTVLRLAKDLAENNKGARVLVVCSEVTAVTFRGPSDTHLDSLVGQALFGDGAAALIVGSDPVPEIEKPIFEMVWTAQTIAPDSEGAI
;
A
#
# COMPACT_ATOMS: atom_id res chain seq x y z
N MET A 1 9.09 16.23 9.01
CA MET A 1 8.74 16.50 7.60
C MET A 1 7.41 15.81 7.32
N PRO A 2 6.45 16.40 6.58
CA PRO A 2 5.22 15.71 6.21
C PRO A 2 5.50 14.41 5.41
N GLY A 3 4.63 13.40 5.54
CA GLY A 3 4.77 12.11 4.87
C GLY A 3 4.54 12.16 3.35
N ALA A 4 4.75 11.02 2.70
CA ALA A 4 4.57 10.85 1.26
C ALA A 4 3.12 11.05 0.83
N ASP A 5 2.17 10.72 1.70
CA ASP A 5 0.74 11.00 1.52
C ASP A 5 0.46 12.52 1.38
N TYR A 6 1.16 13.36 2.14
CA TYR A 6 1.08 14.82 2.00
C TYR A 6 1.67 15.29 0.66
N GLN A 7 2.84 14.76 0.29
CA GLN A 7 3.50 15.12 -0.98
C GLN A 7 2.62 14.73 -2.17
N LEU A 8 2.08 13.51 -2.16
CA LEU A 8 1.19 13.00 -3.20
C LEU A 8 -0.09 13.85 -3.30
N THR A 9 -0.68 14.20 -2.15
CA THR A 9 -1.85 15.09 -2.08
C THR A 9 -1.58 16.42 -2.79
N LYS A 10 -0.41 17.02 -2.54
CA LYS A 10 -0.01 18.27 -3.18
C LYS A 10 0.26 18.09 -4.68
N LEU A 11 0.98 17.04 -5.07
CA LEU A 11 1.34 16.76 -6.46
C LEU A 11 0.11 16.52 -7.35
N LEU A 12 -0.90 15.83 -6.83
CA LEU A 12 -2.14 15.54 -7.55
C LEU A 12 -3.19 16.66 -7.42
N GLY A 13 -2.92 17.72 -6.67
CA GLY A 13 -3.88 18.81 -6.45
C GLY A 13 -5.17 18.34 -5.76
N LEU A 14 -5.08 17.33 -4.89
CA LEU A 14 -6.26 16.82 -4.18
C LEU A 14 -6.79 17.88 -3.21
N ARG A 15 -8.06 17.72 -2.82
CA ARG A 15 -8.71 18.63 -1.88
C ARG A 15 -7.93 18.67 -0.56
N PRO A 16 -7.74 19.85 0.05
CA PRO A 16 -6.91 20.00 1.26
C PRO A 16 -7.47 19.26 2.48
N TYR A 17 -8.76 18.93 2.47
CA TYR A 17 -9.44 18.19 3.53
C TYR A 17 -9.55 16.68 3.26
N VAL A 18 -8.79 16.13 2.30
CA VAL A 18 -8.72 14.68 2.10
C VAL A 18 -8.27 13.98 3.38
N LYS A 19 -9.00 12.95 3.80
CA LYS A 19 -8.61 12.11 4.95
C LYS A 19 -7.46 11.21 4.50
N ARG A 20 -6.33 11.28 5.19
CA ARG A 20 -5.10 10.56 4.81
C ARG A 20 -4.70 9.56 5.89
N TYR A 21 -4.22 8.41 5.46
CA TYR A 21 -3.59 7.40 6.29
C TYR A 21 -2.26 7.00 5.64
N MET A 22 -1.15 7.36 6.28
CA MET A 22 0.18 7.02 5.80
C MET A 22 0.67 5.76 6.52
N MET A 23 1.08 4.75 5.76
CA MET A 23 1.65 3.51 6.28
C MET A 23 3.09 3.38 5.80
N TYR A 24 4.04 3.59 6.70
CA TYR A 24 5.47 3.42 6.42
C TYR A 24 5.96 2.07 6.94
N GLN A 25 6.99 1.52 6.28
CA GLN A 25 7.76 0.37 6.75
C GLN A 25 6.91 -0.86 7.10
N GLN A 26 5.89 -1.13 6.27
CA GLN A 26 5.04 -2.32 6.45
C GLN A 26 5.62 -3.56 5.75
N GLY A 27 6.45 -3.39 4.71
CA GLY A 27 7.01 -4.50 3.95
C GLY A 27 6.00 -5.13 2.98
N CYS A 28 6.34 -6.32 2.46
CA CYS A 28 5.68 -6.91 1.30
C CYS A 28 4.17 -7.21 1.46
N PHE A 29 3.67 -7.36 2.70
CA PHE A 29 2.24 -7.62 2.95
C PHE A 29 1.37 -6.35 2.86
N ALA A 30 1.98 -5.17 2.75
CA ALA A 30 1.27 -3.89 2.76
C ALA A 30 0.19 -3.77 1.69
N GLY A 31 0.37 -4.45 0.54
CA GLY A 31 -0.65 -4.54 -0.52
C GLY A 31 -2.00 -5.08 -0.03
N GLY A 32 -1.98 -6.11 0.82
CA GLY A 32 -3.21 -6.61 1.45
C GLY A 32 -3.75 -5.66 2.52
N THR A 33 -2.85 -5.04 3.29
CA THR A 33 -3.21 -4.08 4.35
C THR A 33 -3.93 -2.85 3.80
N VAL A 34 -3.45 -2.27 2.69
CA VAL A 34 -4.08 -1.10 2.08
C VAL A 34 -5.48 -1.41 1.54
N LEU A 35 -5.69 -2.61 0.99
CA LEU A 35 -7.01 -3.05 0.52
C LEU A 35 -7.99 -3.22 1.68
N ARG A 36 -7.55 -3.85 2.77
CA ARG A 36 -8.34 -3.99 4.00
C ARG A 36 -8.74 -2.64 4.59
N LEU A 37 -7.80 -1.71 4.71
CA LEU A 37 -8.11 -0.36 5.19
C LEU A 37 -9.05 0.38 4.23
N ALA A 38 -8.82 0.29 2.93
CA ALA A 38 -9.65 0.95 1.93
C ALA A 38 -11.09 0.40 1.90
N LYS A 39 -11.26 -0.92 2.13
CA LYS A 39 -12.58 -1.55 2.28
C LYS A 39 -13.39 -0.88 3.40
N ASP A 40 -12.83 -0.83 4.60
CA ASP A 40 -13.51 -0.23 5.76
C ASP A 40 -13.81 1.26 5.54
N LEU A 41 -12.87 2.00 4.96
CA LEU A 41 -13.05 3.43 4.67
C LEU A 41 -14.12 3.68 3.62
N ALA A 42 -14.17 2.87 2.55
CA ALA A 42 -15.16 3.00 1.48
C ALA A 42 -16.57 2.59 1.94
N GLU A 43 -16.71 1.45 2.61
CA GLU A 43 -18.00 0.89 3.03
C GLU A 43 -18.63 1.69 4.17
N ASN A 44 -17.81 2.20 5.10
CA ASN A 44 -18.31 2.92 6.27
C ASN A 44 -18.53 4.43 6.03
N ASN A 45 -18.28 4.94 4.82
CA ASN A 45 -18.47 6.36 4.49
C ASN A 45 -19.19 6.49 3.13
N LYS A 46 -20.49 6.81 3.16
CA LYS A 46 -21.32 6.96 1.95
C LYS A 46 -20.69 7.91 0.94
N GLY A 47 -20.52 7.44 -0.30
CA GLY A 47 -19.94 8.21 -1.41
C GLY A 47 -18.43 8.39 -1.35
N ALA A 48 -17.73 7.74 -0.42
CA ALA A 48 -16.27 7.78 -0.38
C ALA A 48 -15.65 7.10 -1.59
N ARG A 49 -14.58 7.72 -2.10
CA ARG A 49 -13.65 7.15 -3.08
C ARG A 49 -12.25 7.28 -2.50
N VAL A 50 -11.64 6.15 -2.22
CA VAL A 50 -10.33 6.05 -1.57
C VAL A 50 -9.29 5.83 -2.66
N LEU A 51 -8.37 6.78 -2.80
CA LEU A 51 -7.15 6.59 -3.57
C LEU A 51 -6.14 5.83 -2.72
N VAL A 52 -5.82 4.61 -3.14
CA VAL A 52 -4.77 3.79 -2.55
C VAL A 52 -3.53 3.90 -3.43
N VAL A 53 -2.36 4.11 -2.82
CA VAL A 53 -1.07 4.09 -3.52
C VAL A 53 -0.05 3.33 -2.70
N CYS A 54 0.57 2.32 -3.31
CA CYS A 54 1.80 1.70 -2.83
C CYS A 54 2.92 2.13 -3.78
N SER A 55 4.03 2.62 -3.23
CA SER A 55 5.20 3.04 -3.99
C SER A 55 6.45 2.61 -3.24
N GLU A 56 7.28 1.80 -3.89
CA GLU A 56 8.49 1.21 -3.32
C GLU A 56 9.70 1.60 -4.18
N VAL A 57 10.79 1.97 -3.51
CA VAL A 57 12.05 2.36 -4.15
C VAL A 57 13.20 1.72 -3.38
N THR A 58 14.05 0.97 -4.09
CA THR A 58 15.16 0.18 -3.55
C THR A 58 16.36 1.02 -3.09
N ALA A 59 16.33 2.33 -3.30
CA ALA A 59 17.40 3.25 -2.89
C ALA A 59 17.75 3.15 -1.39
N VAL A 60 16.80 2.76 -0.54
CA VAL A 60 17.03 2.60 0.91
C VAL A 60 17.67 1.25 1.29
N THR A 61 17.59 0.23 0.43
CA THR A 61 18.12 -1.12 0.67
C THR A 61 19.33 -1.47 -0.18
N PHE A 62 19.63 -0.67 -1.21
CA PHE A 62 20.76 -0.89 -2.10
C PHE A 62 22.10 -0.78 -1.37
N ARG A 63 22.94 -1.82 -1.49
CA ARG A 63 24.26 -1.88 -0.85
C ARG A 63 25.18 -2.87 -1.57
N GLY A 64 26.48 -2.72 -1.35
CA GLY A 64 27.48 -3.66 -1.88
C GLY A 64 27.34 -5.08 -1.29
N PRO A 65 27.82 -6.10 -2.02
CA PRO A 65 27.78 -7.50 -1.57
C PRO A 65 28.69 -7.74 -0.36
N SER A 66 28.36 -8.74 0.46
CA SER A 66 29.14 -9.17 1.63
C SER A 66 28.98 -10.67 1.85
N ASP A 67 30.08 -11.41 1.95
CA ASP A 67 30.08 -12.88 2.11
C ASP A 67 29.46 -13.32 3.45
N THR A 68 29.40 -12.42 4.43
CA THR A 68 28.77 -12.63 5.74
C THR A 68 27.27 -12.31 5.79
N HIS A 69 26.68 -11.80 4.69
CA HIS A 69 25.27 -11.38 4.62
C HIS A 69 24.62 -11.90 3.32
N LEU A 70 24.51 -13.22 3.19
CA LEU A 70 23.95 -13.86 2.00
C LEU A 70 22.45 -13.53 1.79
N ASP A 71 21.71 -13.31 2.87
CA ASP A 71 20.34 -12.80 2.88
C ASP A 71 20.21 -11.44 2.16
N SER A 72 21.19 -10.55 2.37
CA SER A 72 21.25 -9.28 1.66
C SER A 72 21.39 -9.50 0.14
N LEU A 73 22.17 -10.48 -0.30
CA LEU A 73 22.35 -10.79 -1.72
C LEU A 73 21.04 -11.25 -2.36
N VAL A 74 20.25 -12.06 -1.64
CA VAL A 74 18.91 -12.46 -2.08
C VAL A 74 18.04 -11.21 -2.26
N GLY A 75 18.06 -10.28 -1.30
CA GLY A 75 17.36 -9.00 -1.41
C GLY A 75 17.79 -8.18 -2.63
N GLN A 76 19.11 -8.05 -2.87
CA GLN A 76 19.63 -7.31 -4.04
C GLN A 76 19.23 -7.95 -5.39
N ALA A 77 18.98 -9.26 -5.42
CA ALA A 77 18.58 -9.97 -6.62
C ALA A 77 17.06 -9.93 -6.89
N LEU A 78 16.24 -9.76 -5.85
CA LEU A 78 14.77 -9.84 -5.95
C LEU A 78 14.08 -8.49 -5.98
N PHE A 79 14.55 -7.52 -5.20
CA PHE A 79 13.84 -6.25 -5.04
C PHE A 79 14.05 -5.34 -6.25
N GLY A 80 12.95 -4.71 -6.68
CA GLY A 80 12.92 -3.70 -7.73
C GLY A 80 11.98 -2.55 -7.37
N ASP A 81 12.05 -1.49 -8.15
CA ASP A 81 11.24 -0.29 -7.95
C ASP A 81 9.87 -0.44 -8.62
N GLY A 82 8.83 0.10 -8.00
CA GLY A 82 7.48 0.05 -8.55
C GLY A 82 6.45 0.83 -7.76
N ALA A 83 5.39 1.26 -8.44
CA ALA A 83 4.23 1.87 -7.80
C ALA A 83 2.93 1.36 -8.44
N ALA A 84 1.89 1.23 -7.61
CA ALA A 84 0.54 0.87 -8.04
C ALA A 84 -0.48 1.79 -7.36
N ALA A 85 -1.56 2.13 -8.07
CA ALA A 85 -2.64 2.95 -7.55
C ALA A 85 -4.01 2.33 -7.86
N LEU A 86 -4.95 2.47 -6.93
CA LEU A 86 -6.31 1.96 -7.05
C LEU A 86 -7.30 3.03 -6.58
N ILE A 87 -8.49 3.06 -7.20
CA ILE A 87 -9.65 3.76 -6.66
C ILE A 87 -10.61 2.72 -6.09
N VAL A 88 -10.86 2.81 -4.79
CA VAL A 88 -11.76 1.92 -4.06
C VAL A 88 -12.98 2.70 -3.61
N GLY A 89 -14.17 2.16 -3.84
CA GLY A 89 -15.43 2.77 -3.46
C GLY A 89 -16.54 1.72 -3.37
N SER A 90 -17.53 2.01 -2.53
CA SER A 90 -18.79 1.28 -2.49
C SER A 90 -19.86 2.04 -3.27
N ASP A 91 -20.92 1.32 -3.66
CA ASP A 91 -22.04 1.85 -4.45
C ASP A 91 -21.56 2.55 -5.74
N PRO A 92 -21.07 1.79 -6.75
CA PRO A 92 -20.58 2.36 -7.99
C PRO A 92 -21.70 3.11 -8.73
N VAL A 93 -21.37 4.24 -9.34
CA VAL A 93 -22.30 5.01 -10.17
C VAL A 93 -22.33 4.40 -11.58
N PRO A 94 -23.41 3.70 -12.00
CA PRO A 94 -23.38 2.81 -13.17
C PRO A 94 -23.00 3.48 -14.49
N GLU A 95 -23.26 4.78 -14.63
CA GLU A 95 -23.01 5.53 -15.87
C GLU A 95 -21.55 5.94 -16.05
N ILE A 96 -20.78 6.00 -14.96
CA ILE A 96 -19.41 6.57 -14.97
C ILE A 96 -18.37 5.65 -14.31
N GLU A 97 -18.80 4.66 -13.54
CA GLU A 97 -17.92 3.73 -12.82
C GLU A 97 -18.26 2.29 -13.19
N LYS A 98 -17.21 1.53 -13.50
CA LYS A 98 -17.30 0.09 -13.79
C LYS A 98 -16.47 -0.67 -12.75
N PRO A 99 -17.08 -1.44 -11.84
CA PRO A 99 -16.32 -2.26 -10.91
C PRO A 99 -15.52 -3.32 -11.67
N ILE A 100 -14.27 -3.55 -11.24
CA ILE A 100 -13.39 -4.59 -11.78
C ILE A 100 -13.40 -5.81 -10.85
N PHE A 101 -13.35 -5.57 -9.55
CA PHE A 101 -13.40 -6.58 -8.48
C PHE A 101 -14.21 -6.05 -7.30
N GLU A 102 -14.76 -6.97 -6.50
CA GLU A 102 -15.45 -6.66 -5.25
C GLU A 102 -14.73 -7.32 -4.07
N MET A 103 -14.48 -6.54 -3.01
CA MET A 103 -13.83 -7.06 -1.80
C MET A 103 -14.87 -7.61 -0.83
N VAL A 104 -15.00 -8.93 -0.76
CA VAL A 104 -16.00 -9.59 0.11
C VAL A 104 -15.50 -9.69 1.55
N TRP A 105 -14.25 -10.12 1.75
CA TRP A 105 -13.68 -10.38 3.07
C TRP A 105 -12.20 -10.06 3.10
N THR A 106 -11.69 -9.65 4.27
CA THR A 106 -10.27 -9.38 4.51
C THR A 106 -9.87 -9.85 5.90
N ALA A 107 -8.64 -10.34 6.04
CA ALA A 107 -8.09 -10.77 7.33
C ALA A 107 -6.56 -10.69 7.33
N GLN A 108 -5.99 -10.89 8.52
CA GLN A 108 -4.56 -10.98 8.74
C GLN A 108 -4.31 -11.98 9.87
N THR A 109 -3.17 -12.67 9.79
CA THR A 109 -2.68 -13.54 10.86
C THR A 109 -1.16 -13.45 10.94
N ILE A 110 -0.60 -13.98 12.03
CA ILE A 110 0.83 -14.19 12.20
C ILE A 110 1.06 -15.70 12.14
N ALA A 111 2.03 -16.14 11.34
CA ALA A 111 2.35 -17.56 11.26
C ALA A 111 2.93 -18.05 12.60
N PRO A 112 2.50 -19.22 13.12
CA PRO A 112 3.09 -19.78 14.33
C PRO A 112 4.57 -20.10 14.10
N ASP A 113 5.38 -20.01 15.17
CA ASP A 113 6.82 -20.33 15.18
C ASP A 113 7.63 -19.57 14.10
N SER A 114 7.26 -18.31 13.83
CA SER A 114 7.88 -17.47 12.79
C SER A 114 8.70 -16.30 13.35
N GLU A 115 8.94 -16.28 14.66
CA GLU A 115 9.75 -15.28 15.31
C GLU A 115 11.18 -15.23 14.71
N GLY A 116 11.61 -14.04 14.27
CA GLY A 116 12.93 -13.84 13.68
C GLY A 116 13.09 -14.35 12.24
N ALA A 117 12.00 -14.80 11.59
CA ALA A 117 12.01 -15.15 10.17
C ALA A 117 12.06 -13.93 9.22
N ILE A 118 11.96 -12.72 9.79
CA ILE A 118 12.01 -11.40 9.13
C ILE A 118 12.93 -10.45 9.88
#